data_AF-A0A956CRN7-F1
#
_entry.id   AF-A0A956CRN7-F1
#
_cell.length_a   1.000
_cell.length_b   1.000
_cell.length_c   1.000
_cell.angle_alpha   90.00
_cell.angle_beta   90.00
_cell.angle_gamma   90.00
#
_symmetry.space_group_name_H-M   'P 1'
#
loop_
_entity.id
_entity.type
_entity.pdbx_description
1 polymer ?
#
loop_
_entity_poly.entity_id
_entity_poly.type
_entity_poly.pdbx_seq_one_letter_code
_entity_poly.pdbx_strand_id
1 'polypeptide(L)'
;MSWQPAWKSLVEQLSDEGYQSPYLDRLRERYDRYQRALERPSVEQEILEEMAHALGRAEEKVNHALLELELAARRCDAAGDDAASVEAFNAARERALAVRRDLMIHREALRFPRDPRFAEHYPVPPIRHPRATR
;
A
#
# COMPACT_ATOMS: atom_id res chain seq x y z
N MET A 1 36.62 -2.68 6.91
CA MET A 1 36.74 -2.21 8.31
C MET A 1 35.72 -1.10 8.52
N SER A 2 34.64 -1.34 9.27
CA SER A 2 33.67 -0.28 9.59
C SER A 2 34.29 0.67 10.61
N TRP A 3 34.44 1.95 10.27
CA TRP A 3 34.95 2.95 11.19
C TRP A 3 33.92 3.21 12.31
N GLN A 4 34.28 2.86 13.54
CA GLN A 4 33.49 3.17 14.73
C GLN A 4 34.09 4.41 15.41
N PRO A 5 33.28 5.44 15.74
CA PRO A 5 33.74 6.58 16.50
C PRO A 5 34.33 6.17 17.86
N ALA A 6 35.52 6.68 18.19
CA ALA A 6 36.26 6.33 19.42
C ALA A 6 35.49 6.57 20.73
N TRP A 7 34.51 7.48 20.73
CA TRP A 7 33.69 7.76 21.91
C TRP A 7 32.76 6.60 22.30
N LYS A 8 32.45 5.67 21.39
CA LYS A 8 31.56 4.54 21.68
C LYS A 8 32.20 3.49 22.58
N SER A 9 33.42 3.06 22.23
CA SER A 9 34.17 2.09 23.03
C SER A 9 34.45 2.62 24.44
N LEU A 10 34.62 3.94 24.56
CA LEU A 10 34.74 4.60 25.87
C LEU A 10 33.44 4.53 26.69
N VAL A 11 32.28 4.70 26.04
CA VAL A 11 30.97 4.60 26.73
C VAL A 11 30.67 3.17 27.17
N GLU A 12 30.97 2.18 26.31
CA GLU A 12 30.83 0.75 26.64
C GLU A 12 31.71 0.38 27.82
N GLN A 13 33.01 0.69 27.75
CA GLN A 13 33.97 0.40 28.81
C GLN A 13 33.56 1.02 30.16
N LEU A 14 33.24 2.33 30.18
CA LEU A 14 32.85 3.02 31.42
C LEU A 14 31.52 2.53 31.99
N SER A 15 30.62 2.03 31.13
CA SER A 15 29.37 1.41 31.57
C SER A 15 29.60 0.05 32.23
N ASP A 16 30.49 -0.76 31.66
CA ASP A 16 30.86 -2.09 32.19
C ASP A 16 31.63 -1.98 33.50
N GLU A 17 32.44 -0.94 33.67
CA GLU A 17 33.13 -0.60 34.91
C GLU A 17 32.18 -0.01 35.99
N GLY A 18 30.90 0.19 35.66
CA GLY A 18 29.89 0.69 36.60
C GLY A 18 30.05 2.16 36.98
N TYR A 19 30.78 2.94 36.17
CA TYR A 19 31.04 4.35 36.44
C TYR A 19 29.75 5.17 36.37
N GLN A 20 29.55 6.09 37.33
CA GLN A 20 28.37 6.94 37.37
C GLN A 20 28.75 8.40 37.17
N SER A 21 28.17 9.03 36.14
CA SER A 21 28.40 10.44 35.84
C SER A 21 27.26 10.99 34.98
N PRO A 22 26.72 12.18 35.30
CA PRO A 22 25.71 12.84 34.45
C PRO A 22 26.16 13.05 32.99
N TYR A 23 27.47 13.09 32.73
CA TYR A 23 28.02 13.21 31.39
C TYR A 23 28.05 11.87 30.65
N LEU A 24 28.26 10.76 31.38
CA LEU A 24 28.17 9.41 30.83
C LEU A 24 26.72 9.08 30.47
N ASP A 25 25.74 9.49 31.28
CA ASP A 25 24.32 9.29 30.98
C ASP A 25 23.92 9.96 29.66
N ARG A 26 24.36 11.20 29.42
CA ARG A 26 24.15 11.89 28.14
C ARG A 26 24.78 11.17 26.96
N LEU A 27 25.95 10.56 27.16
CA LEU A 27 26.63 9.79 26.12
C LEU A 27 25.97 8.43 25.87
N ARG A 28 25.43 7.78 26.91
CA ARG A 28 24.61 6.54 26.79
C ARG A 28 23.34 6.81 26.00
N GLU A 29 22.60 7.86 26.34
CA GLU A 29 21.42 8.27 25.56
C GLU A 29 21.76 8.53 24.08
N ARG A 30 22.93 9.15 23.82
CA ARG A 30 23.40 9.38 22.45
C ARG A 30 23.78 8.08 21.76
N TYR A 31 24.42 7.15 22.47
CA TYR A 31 24.78 5.83 21.97
C TYR A 31 23.54 5.01 21.61
N ASP A 32 22.52 5.00 22.47
CA ASP A 32 21.26 4.29 22.22
C ASP A 32 20.53 4.83 20.99
N ARG A 33 20.43 6.16 20.86
CA ARG A 33 19.87 6.79 19.65
C ARG A 33 20.65 6.41 18.39
N TYR A 34 21.97 6.36 18.50
CA TYR A 34 22.84 6.00 17.39
C TYR A 34 22.69 4.51 17.02
N GLN A 35 22.59 3.61 18.00
CA GLN A 35 22.38 2.18 17.76
C GLN A 35 21.04 1.93 17.09
N ARG A 36 19.95 2.52 17.60
CA ARG A 36 18.63 2.45 16.95
C ARG A 36 18.60 2.99 15.52
N ALA A 37 19.42 4.00 15.22
CA ALA A 37 19.54 4.53 13.87
C ALA A 37 20.34 3.61 12.92
N LEU A 38 21.16 2.70 13.45
CA LEU A 38 21.88 1.68 12.68
C LEU A 38 21.17 0.33 12.61
N GLU A 39 20.22 0.07 13.51
CA GLU A 39 19.39 -1.12 13.48
C GLU A 39 18.68 -1.17 12.12
N ARG A 40 19.06 -2.15 11.30
CA ARG A 40 18.31 -2.48 10.09
C ARG A 40 16.95 -3.00 10.52
N PRO A 41 15.87 -2.69 9.78
CA PRO A 41 14.58 -3.32 10.02
C PRO A 41 14.78 -4.84 10.05
N SER A 42 14.07 -5.51 10.95
CA SER A 42 14.10 -6.97 10.97
C SER A 42 13.54 -7.50 9.65
N VAL A 43 13.93 -8.72 9.25
CA VAL A 43 13.32 -9.38 8.08
C VAL A 43 11.80 -9.44 8.20
N GLU A 44 11.27 -9.59 9.42
CA GLU A 44 9.83 -9.53 9.69
C GLU A 44 9.24 -8.16 9.34
N GLN A 45 9.90 -7.07 9.75
CA GLN A 45 9.47 -5.71 9.41
C GLN A 45 9.53 -5.47 7.89
N GLU A 46 10.60 -5.90 7.22
CA GLU A 46 10.73 -5.79 5.76
C GLU A 46 9.60 -6.55 5.04
N ILE A 47 9.24 -7.75 5.52
CA ILE A 47 8.13 -8.52 4.98
C ILE A 47 6.79 -7.78 5.17
N LEU A 48 6.54 -7.22 6.36
CA LEU A 48 5.32 -6.47 6.63
C LEU A 48 5.21 -5.22 5.76
N GLU A 49 6.30 -4.50 5.56
CA GLU A 49 6.36 -3.33 4.68
C GLU A 49 6.06 -3.73 3.23
N GLU A 50 6.66 -4.80 2.72
CA GLU A 50 6.37 -5.29 1.36
C GLU A 50 4.93 -5.78 1.19
N MET A 51 4.35 -6.45 2.19
CA MET A 51 2.94 -6.83 2.18
C MET A 51 2.03 -5.61 2.13
N ALA A 52 2.33 -4.58 2.93
CA ALA A 52 1.59 -3.31 2.93
C ALA A 52 1.70 -2.60 1.57
N HIS A 53 2.91 -2.54 0.99
CA HIS A 53 3.11 -1.98 -0.33
C HIS A 53 2.41 -2.77 -1.44
N ALA A 54 2.41 -4.10 -1.37
CA ALA A 54 1.69 -4.95 -2.31
C ALA A 54 0.18 -4.71 -2.27
N LEU A 55 -0.38 -4.55 -1.07
CA LEU A 55 -1.79 -4.20 -0.88
C LEU A 55 -2.11 -2.80 -1.42
N GLY A 56 -1.26 -1.81 -1.15
CA GLY A 56 -1.41 -0.46 -1.72
C GLY A 56 -1.41 -0.46 -3.25
N ARG A 57 -0.46 -1.18 -3.88
CA ARG A 57 -0.42 -1.33 -5.34
C ARG A 57 -1.66 -2.04 -5.89
N ALA A 58 -2.26 -2.98 -5.15
CA ALA A 58 -3.49 -3.64 -5.57
C ALA A 58 -4.68 -2.66 -5.54
N GLU A 59 -4.77 -1.81 -4.52
CA GLU A 59 -5.78 -0.75 -4.43
C GLU A 59 -5.62 0.29 -5.56
N GLU A 60 -4.39 0.72 -5.86
CA GLU A 60 -4.10 1.63 -6.97
C GLU A 60 -4.60 1.09 -8.31
N LYS A 61 -4.45 -0.22 -8.57
CA LYS A 61 -4.99 -0.85 -9.78
C LYS A 61 -6.51 -0.79 -9.86
N VAL A 62 -7.20 -0.96 -8.72
CA VAL A 62 -8.66 -0.82 -8.66
C VAL A 62 -9.07 0.61 -8.97
N ASN A 63 -8.43 1.59 -8.32
CA ASN A 63 -8.71 3.01 -8.55
C ASN A 63 -8.49 3.41 -10.02
N HIS A 64 -7.40 2.94 -10.62
CA HIS A 64 -7.14 3.16 -12.05
C HIS A 64 -8.22 2.55 -12.94
N ALA A 65 -8.59 1.29 -12.73
CA ALA A 65 -9.62 0.62 -13.54
C ALA A 65 -11.01 1.27 -13.38
N LEU A 66 -11.35 1.76 -12.18
CA LEU A 66 -12.58 2.50 -11.93
C LEU A 66 -12.58 3.84 -12.66
N LEU A 67 -11.46 4.55 -12.69
CA LEU A 67 -11.32 5.78 -13.48
C LEU A 67 -11.50 5.51 -14.99
N GLU A 68 -10.86 4.46 -15.52
CA GLU A 68 -11.07 4.08 -16.92
C GLU A 68 -12.54 3.77 -17.24
N LEU A 69 -13.21 3.07 -16.32
CA LEU A 69 -14.63 2.75 -16.44
C LEU A 69 -15.51 4.00 -16.43
N GLU A 70 -15.22 4.96 -15.55
CA GLU A 70 -15.91 6.25 -15.50
C GLU A 70 -15.73 7.02 -16.81
N LEU A 71 -14.51 7.08 -17.34
CA LEU A 71 -14.24 7.73 -18.63
C LEU A 71 -14.97 7.02 -19.78
N ALA A 72 -15.05 5.69 -19.77
CA ALA A 72 -15.81 4.93 -20.74
C ALA A 72 -17.33 5.20 -20.63
N ALA A 73 -17.86 5.34 -19.42
CA ALA A 73 -19.26 5.69 -19.18
C ALA A 73 -19.60 7.05 -19.79
N ARG A 74 -18.76 8.06 -19.55
CA ARG A 74 -18.93 9.41 -20.13
C ARG A 74 -18.91 9.39 -21.66
N ARG A 75 -18.09 8.53 -22.27
CA ARG A 75 -18.07 8.34 -23.73
C ARG A 75 -19.35 7.69 -24.25
N CYS A 76 -19.89 6.70 -23.53
CA CYS A 76 -21.20 6.13 -23.87
C CYS A 76 -22.29 7.19 -23.82
N ASP A 77 -22.32 7.98 -22.74
CA ASP A 77 -23.31 9.05 -22.56
C ASP A 77 -23.23 10.08 -23.70
N ALA A 78 -22.00 10.48 -24.08
CA ALA A 78 -21.78 11.43 -25.17
C ALA A 78 -22.14 10.88 -26.56
N ALA A 79 -21.97 9.57 -26.78
CA ALA A 79 -22.27 8.91 -28.05
C ALA A 79 -23.70 8.36 -28.13
N GLY A 80 -24.51 8.52 -27.07
CA GLY A 80 -25.90 8.07 -27.03
C GLY A 80 -26.05 6.54 -26.91
N ASP A 81 -25.12 5.90 -26.21
CA ASP A 81 -25.01 4.44 -26.05
C ASP A 81 -24.98 3.69 -27.39
N ASP A 82 -24.12 4.13 -28.32
CA ASP A 82 -23.84 3.35 -29.53
C ASP A 82 -23.15 2.01 -29.20
N ALA A 83 -23.19 1.07 -30.15
CA ALA A 83 -22.68 -0.28 -29.92
C ALA A 83 -21.19 -0.33 -29.53
N ALA A 84 -20.34 0.50 -30.15
CA ALA A 84 -18.90 0.47 -29.92
C ALA A 84 -18.53 1.10 -28.58
N SER A 85 -19.18 2.21 -28.20
CA SER A 85 -18.96 2.81 -26.88
C SER A 85 -19.44 1.89 -25.75
N VAL A 86 -20.61 1.27 -25.91
CA VAL A 86 -21.14 0.30 -24.93
C VAL A 86 -20.24 -0.93 -24.80
N GLU A 87 -19.71 -1.47 -25.90
CA GLU A 87 -18.74 -2.57 -25.87
C GLU A 87 -17.48 -2.17 -25.08
N ALA A 88 -16.93 -0.99 -25.35
CA ALA A 88 -15.76 -0.47 -24.63
C ALA A 88 -16.02 -0.27 -23.13
N PHE A 89 -17.20 0.24 -22.76
CA PHE A 89 -17.61 0.36 -21.36
C PHE A 89 -17.75 -1.00 -20.68
N ASN A 90 -18.41 -1.96 -21.32
CA ASN A 90 -18.59 -3.30 -20.77
C ASN A 90 -17.23 -4.02 -20.61
N ALA A 91 -16.29 -3.82 -21.55
CA ALA A 91 -14.93 -4.34 -21.41
C ALA A 91 -14.17 -3.69 -20.23
N ALA A 92 -14.30 -2.36 -20.04
CA ALA A 92 -13.73 -1.68 -18.88
C ALA A 92 -14.37 -2.15 -17.56
N ARG A 93 -15.66 -2.45 -17.57
CA ARG A 93 -16.41 -2.96 -16.43
C ARG A 93 -15.88 -4.32 -15.99
N GLU A 94 -15.67 -5.24 -16.93
CA GLU A 94 -15.10 -6.57 -16.62
C GLU A 94 -13.68 -6.45 -16.03
N ARG A 95 -12.85 -5.53 -16.55
CA ARG A 95 -11.53 -5.25 -15.95
C ARG A 95 -11.66 -4.73 -14.52
N ALA A 96 -12.56 -3.78 -14.26
CA ALA A 96 -12.81 -3.24 -12.92
C ALA A 96 -13.28 -4.33 -11.94
N LEU A 97 -14.16 -5.24 -12.38
CA LEU A 97 -14.61 -6.37 -11.57
C LEU A 97 -13.45 -7.32 -11.23
N ALA A 98 -12.59 -7.62 -12.21
CA ALA A 98 -11.45 -8.51 -12.02
C ALA A 98 -10.47 -7.94 -10.98
N VAL A 99 -10.02 -6.70 -11.15
CA VAL A 99 -9.06 -6.10 -10.20
C VAL A 99 -9.67 -5.87 -8.82
N ARG A 100 -10.98 -5.57 -8.73
CA ARG A 100 -11.68 -5.45 -7.45
C ARG A 100 -11.75 -6.80 -6.72
N ARG A 101 -11.96 -7.89 -7.46
CA ARG A 101 -11.89 -9.25 -6.91
C ARG A 101 -10.48 -9.58 -6.42
N ASP A 102 -9.45 -9.21 -7.16
CA ASP A 102 -8.06 -9.45 -6.77
C ASP A 102 -7.70 -8.70 -5.48
N LEU A 103 -8.15 -7.46 -5.32
CA LEU A 103 -7.98 -6.71 -4.06
C LEU A 103 -8.67 -7.42 -2.88
N MET A 104 -9.89 -7.92 -3.07
CA MET A 104 -10.60 -8.69 -2.04
C MET A 104 -9.82 -9.95 -1.65
N ILE A 105 -9.34 -10.72 -2.64
CA ILE A 105 -8.54 -11.93 -2.40
C ILE A 105 -7.24 -11.58 -1.64
N HIS A 106 -6.57 -10.49 -2.01
CA HIS A 106 -5.34 -10.08 -1.35
C HIS A 106 -5.58 -9.69 0.12
N ARG A 107 -6.68 -8.97 0.40
CA ARG A 107 -7.11 -8.67 1.77
C ARG A 107 -7.41 -9.93 2.58
N GLU A 108 -8.10 -10.90 2.00
CA GLU A 108 -8.40 -12.19 2.65
C GLU A 108 -7.12 -13.00 2.93
N ALA A 109 -6.16 -12.99 2.00
CA ALA A 109 -4.86 -13.65 2.18
C ALA A 109 -4.07 -13.05 3.36
N LEU A 110 -4.19 -11.74 3.57
CA LEU A 110 -3.63 -11.01 4.71
C LEU A 110 -4.51 -11.08 5.97
N ARG A 111 -5.57 -11.92 5.97
CA ARG A 111 -6.50 -12.13 7.09
C ARG A 111 -7.26 -10.87 7.54
N PHE A 112 -7.42 -9.88 6.68
CA PHE A 112 -8.32 -8.78 6.97
C PHE A 112 -9.76 -9.30 7.09
N PRO A 113 -10.56 -8.79 8.06
CA PRO A 113 -11.97 -9.09 8.13
C PRO A 113 -12.69 -8.69 6.84
N ARG A 114 -13.72 -9.46 6.48
CA ARG A 114 -14.60 -9.10 5.37
C ARG A 114 -15.30 -7.78 5.68
N ASP A 115 -15.09 -6.79 4.83
CA ASP A 115 -15.75 -5.49 4.93
C ASP A 115 -17.09 -5.52 4.18
N PRO A 116 -18.23 -5.37 4.88
CA PRO A 116 -19.54 -5.34 4.24
C PRO A 116 -19.72 -4.16 3.27
N ARG A 117 -18.93 -3.09 3.42
CA ARG A 117 -19.01 -1.87 2.59
C ARG A 117 -18.00 -1.87 1.43
N PHE A 118 -17.29 -2.98 1.21
CA PHE A 118 -16.27 -3.06 0.16
C PHE A 118 -16.81 -2.67 -1.23
N ALA A 119 -18.05 -3.06 -1.55
CA ALA A 119 -18.70 -2.68 -2.81
C ALA A 119 -19.10 -1.20 -2.88
N GLU A 120 -19.29 -0.54 -1.73
CA GLU A 120 -19.57 0.90 -1.64
C GLU A 120 -18.29 1.72 -1.85
N HIS A 121 -17.15 1.23 -1.35
CA HIS A 121 -15.84 1.85 -1.55
C HIS A 121 -15.34 1.71 -2.99
N TYR A 122 -15.66 0.59 -3.66
CA TYR A 122 -15.25 0.30 -5.03
C TYR A 122 -16.47 -0.03 -5.91
N PRO A 123 -17.33 0.97 -6.19
CA PRO A 123 -18.58 0.76 -6.91
C PRO A 123 -18.30 0.45 -8.38
N VAL A 124 -18.91 -0.63 -8.88
CA VAL A 124 -18.87 -0.98 -10.30
C VAL A 124 -20.29 -0.90 -10.86
N PRO A 125 -20.60 0.02 -11.79
CA PRO A 125 -21.92 0.16 -12.38
C PRO A 125 -22.41 -1.10 -13.10
N PRO A 126 -23.73 -1.24 -13.33
CA PRO A 126 -24.29 -2.34 -14.10
C PRO A 126 -23.81 -2.32 -15.56
N ILE A 127 -24.00 -3.46 -16.25
CA ILE A 127 -23.75 -3.57 -17.68
C ILE A 127 -24.65 -2.59 -18.46
N ARG A 128 -24.15 -2.05 -19.57
CA ARG A 128 -24.93 -1.22 -20.49
C ARG A 128 -25.31 -2.00 -21.74
N HIS A 129 -26.39 -1.58 -22.39
CA HIS A 129 -26.87 -2.15 -23.65
C HIS A 129 -26.93 -1.05 -24.72
N PRO A 130 -26.57 -1.35 -25.98
CA PRO A 130 -26.67 -0.38 -27.05
C PRO A 130 -28.10 0.10 -27.23
N ARG A 131 -28.28 1.40 -27.47
CA ARG A 131 -29.59 1.95 -27.79
C ARG A 131 -30.00 1.46 -29.18
N ALA A 132 -31.21 0.91 -29.31
CA ALA A 132 -31.73 0.50 -30.61
C ALA A 132 -31.79 1.72 -31.54
N THR A 133 -31.03 1.67 -32.64
CA THR A 133 -31.13 2.64 -33.73
C THR A 133 -32.54 2.56 -34.33
N ARG A 134 -33.30 3.65 -34.22
CA ARG A 134 -34.56 3.83 -34.95
C ARG A 134 -34.29 4.25 -36.38
#